data_AF-G1WDL7-F1
#
_entry.id   AF-G1WDL7-F1
#
_cell.length_a   1.000
_cell.length_b   1.000
_cell.length_c   1.000
_cell.angle_alpha   90.00
_cell.angle_beta   90.00
_cell.angle_gamma   90.00
#
_symmetry.space_group_name_H-M   'P 1'
#
loop_
_entity.id
_entity.type
_entity.pdbx_description
1 polymer ?
#
loop_
_entity_poly.entity_id
_entity_poly.type
_entity_poly.pdbx_seq_one_letter_code
_entity_poly.pdbx_strand_id
1 'polypeptide(L)'
;MTSIMQREALRAAIWKIANEVRGAVDGWDFKQFVLGTLFYRFISENFSNFMEAGDESIDYAHFPDSAITPAIKDDAIKSKGYFIYPNQLFVNVAKDANSNPNLKYPNVSEA
;
A
#
# COMPACT_ATOMS: atom_id res chain seq x y z
N MET A 1 11.90 -5.36 30.58
CA MET A 1 10.65 -6.13 30.71
C MET A 1 9.54 -5.63 29.78
N THR A 2 9.37 -4.31 29.59
CA THR A 2 8.35 -3.70 28.70
C THR A 2 8.48 -4.06 27.21
N SER A 3 9.69 -4.14 26.64
CA SER A 3 9.84 -4.38 25.19
C SER A 3 9.56 -5.81 24.70
N ILE A 4 9.54 -6.80 25.61
CA ILE A 4 9.16 -8.18 25.26
C ILE A 4 7.64 -8.25 25.16
N MET A 5 6.94 -7.70 26.15
CA MET A 5 5.47 -7.64 26.19
C MET A 5 4.89 -6.84 25.01
N GLN A 6 5.51 -5.71 24.62
CA GLN A 6 5.06 -4.94 23.45
C GLN A 6 5.21 -5.73 22.15
N ARG A 7 6.26 -6.54 22.03
CA ARG A 7 6.54 -7.36 20.83
C ARG A 7 5.61 -8.56 20.75
N GLU A 8 5.27 -9.16 21.88
CA GLU A 8 4.24 -10.19 21.97
C GLU A 8 2.85 -9.64 21.64
N ALA A 9 2.50 -8.45 22.17
CA ALA A 9 1.25 -7.79 21.84
C ALA A 9 1.14 -7.46 20.35
N LEU A 10 2.22 -6.94 19.74
CA LEU A 10 2.28 -6.69 18.30
C LEU A 10 2.13 -7.98 17.48
N ARG A 11 2.84 -9.05 17.87
CA ARG A 11 2.73 -10.36 17.22
C ARG A 11 1.32 -10.94 17.31
N ALA A 12 0.68 -10.83 18.48
CA ALA A 12 -0.69 -11.28 18.68
C ALA A 12 -1.68 -10.49 17.82
N ALA A 13 -1.50 -9.16 17.69
CA ALA A 13 -2.31 -8.31 16.83
C ALA A 13 -2.17 -8.71 15.34
N ILE A 14 -0.94 -8.91 14.86
CA ILE A 14 -0.67 -9.37 13.48
C ILE A 14 -1.31 -10.75 13.24
N TRP A 15 -1.19 -11.67 14.19
CA TRP A 15 -1.75 -13.01 14.08
C TRP A 15 -3.29 -13.01 14.07
N LYS A 16 -3.91 -12.13 14.86
CA LYS A 16 -5.36 -11.93 14.89
C LYS A 16 -5.88 -11.42 13.55
N ILE A 17 -5.26 -10.37 12.99
CA ILE A 17 -5.61 -9.83 11.66
C ILE A 17 -5.46 -10.92 10.59
N ALA A 18 -4.40 -11.71 10.63
CA ALA A 18 -4.18 -12.79 9.67
C ALA A 18 -5.22 -13.92 9.77
N ASN A 19 -5.79 -14.18 10.95
CA ASN A 19 -6.85 -15.18 11.11
C ASN A 19 -8.23 -14.64 10.67
N GLU A 20 -8.53 -13.38 10.95
CA GLU A 20 -9.79 -12.75 10.54
C GLU A 20 -9.96 -12.73 9.01
N VAL A 21 -8.86 -12.62 8.27
CA VAL A 21 -8.87 -12.60 6.80
C VAL A 21 -8.77 -14.01 6.18
N ARG A 22 -8.38 -15.05 6.95
CA ARG A 22 -8.27 -16.44 6.48
C ARG A 22 -9.62 -17.16 6.34
N GLY A 23 -10.68 -16.65 7.00
CA GLY A 23 -12.02 -17.26 6.94
C GLY A 23 -12.82 -16.92 5.68
N ALA A 24 -12.40 -15.90 4.92
CA ALA A 24 -13.17 -15.38 3.77
C ALA A 24 -12.56 -15.75 2.40
N VAL A 25 -11.35 -16.31 2.36
CA VAL A 25 -10.55 -16.49 1.14
C VAL A 25 -9.71 -17.78 1.27
N ASP A 26 -9.64 -18.60 0.22
CA ASP A 26 -8.81 -19.81 0.21
C ASP A 26 -7.35 -19.47 0.56
N GLY A 27 -6.64 -20.35 1.28
CA GLY A 27 -5.32 -20.06 1.84
C GLY A 27 -4.24 -19.74 0.78
N TRP A 28 -4.50 -20.12 -0.46
CA TRP A 28 -3.69 -19.78 -1.63
C TRP A 28 -3.94 -18.34 -2.12
N ASP A 29 -5.21 -17.94 -2.28
CA ASP A 29 -5.61 -16.58 -2.63
C ASP A 29 -5.22 -15.58 -1.53
N PHE A 30 -5.36 -15.96 -0.25
CA PHE A 30 -4.95 -15.15 0.89
C PHE A 30 -3.47 -14.76 0.82
N LYS A 31 -2.59 -15.69 0.42
CA LYS A 31 -1.16 -15.39 0.27
C LYS A 31 -0.94 -14.36 -0.84
N GLN A 32 -1.58 -14.52 -2.00
CA GLN A 32 -1.40 -13.60 -3.12
C GLN A 32 -1.94 -12.20 -2.79
N PHE A 33 -3.12 -12.10 -2.19
CA PHE A 33 -3.71 -10.81 -1.80
C PHE A 33 -2.91 -10.12 -0.69
N VAL A 34 -2.49 -10.84 0.35
CA VAL A 34 -1.75 -10.23 1.45
C VAL A 34 -0.32 -9.86 1.05
N LEU A 35 0.43 -10.77 0.41
CA LEU A 35 1.80 -10.45 -0.01
C LEU A 35 1.81 -9.37 -1.10
N GLY A 36 0.88 -9.42 -2.06
CA GLY A 36 0.74 -8.40 -3.09
C GLY A 36 0.42 -7.02 -2.49
N THR A 37 -0.51 -6.96 -1.53
CA THR A 37 -0.87 -5.70 -0.87
C THR A 37 0.28 -5.16 -0.01
N LEU A 38 0.97 -6.01 0.74
CA LEU A 38 2.13 -5.61 1.54
C LEU A 38 3.29 -5.13 0.65
N PHE A 39 3.53 -5.82 -0.47
CA PHE A 39 4.52 -5.39 -1.44
C PHE A 39 4.16 -4.04 -2.06
N TYR A 40 2.90 -3.85 -2.47
CA TYR A 40 2.41 -2.59 -3.02
C TYR A 40 2.53 -1.42 -2.02
N ARG A 41 2.20 -1.67 -0.75
CA ARG A 41 2.45 -0.72 0.34
C ARG A 41 3.93 -0.37 0.45
N PHE A 42 4.81 -1.38 0.49
CA PHE A 42 6.24 -1.18 0.62
C PHE A 42 6.83 -0.35 -0.53
N ILE A 43 6.50 -0.66 -1.79
CA ILE A 43 7.01 0.10 -2.94
C ILE A 43 6.42 1.53 -2.98
N SER A 44 5.17 1.72 -2.56
CA SER A 44 4.56 3.06 -2.49
C SER A 44 5.26 3.95 -1.46
N GLU A 45 5.46 3.44 -0.24
CA GLU A 45 6.17 4.17 0.82
C GLU A 45 7.63 4.43 0.41
N ASN A 46 8.31 3.46 -0.20
CA ASN A 46 9.68 3.65 -0.71
C ASN A 46 9.75 4.73 -1.80
N PHE A 47 8.75 4.78 -2.68
CA PHE A 47 8.69 5.72 -3.78
C PHE A 47 8.42 7.14 -3.31
N SER A 48 7.47 7.34 -2.39
CA SER A 48 7.22 8.67 -1.78
C SER A 48 8.49 9.19 -1.12
N ASN A 49 9.12 8.37 -0.27
CA ASN A 49 10.38 8.73 0.39
C ASN A 49 11.51 9.05 -0.59
N PHE A 50 11.56 8.36 -1.73
CA PHE A 50 12.54 8.65 -2.79
C PHE A 50 12.28 10.01 -3.46
N MET A 51 11.02 10.33 -3.76
CA MET A 51 10.64 11.59 -4.38
C MET A 51 10.81 12.78 -3.44
N GLU A 52 10.58 12.58 -2.14
CA GLU A 52 10.76 13.59 -1.10
C GLU A 52 12.24 13.80 -0.75
N ALA A 53 13.09 12.78 -0.96
CA ALA A 53 14.54 12.84 -0.75
C ALA A 53 14.98 13.34 0.66
N GLY A 54 14.11 13.19 1.67
CA GLY A 54 14.33 13.68 3.03
C GLY A 54 14.02 15.17 3.25
N ASP A 55 13.42 15.84 2.26
CA ASP A 55 12.91 17.20 2.36
C ASP A 55 11.47 17.19 2.88
N GLU A 56 11.27 17.61 4.13
CA GLU A 56 9.95 17.69 4.79
C GLU A 56 8.99 18.71 4.15
N SER A 57 9.49 19.59 3.28
CA SER A 57 8.64 20.53 2.53
C SER A 57 7.97 19.90 1.30
N ILE A 58 8.44 18.73 0.88
CA ILE A 58 7.88 17.98 -0.24
C ILE A 58 6.93 16.93 0.32
N ASP A 59 5.66 17.02 -0.09
CA ASP A 59 4.66 15.99 0.20
C ASP A 59 4.22 15.35 -1.11
N TYR A 60 4.96 14.32 -1.54
CA TYR A 60 4.69 13.68 -2.84
C TYR A 60 3.30 13.05 -2.89
N ALA A 61 2.75 12.62 -1.75
CA ALA A 61 1.42 12.03 -1.67
C ALA A 61 0.30 13.01 -2.02
N HIS A 62 0.50 14.31 -1.80
CA HIS A 62 -0.46 15.36 -2.13
C HIS A 62 -0.12 16.15 -3.39
N PHE A 63 0.92 15.75 -4.13
CA PHE A 63 1.24 16.35 -5.42
C PHE A 63 0.16 16.05 -6.47
N PRO A 64 -0.19 17.01 -7.34
CA PRO A 64 -1.10 16.74 -8.44
C PRO A 64 -0.38 15.91 -9.51
N ASP A 65 -1.01 14.82 -9.96
CA ASP A 65 -0.52 13.99 -11.07
C ASP A 65 -0.16 14.81 -12.31
N SER A 66 -0.89 15.90 -12.59
CA SER A 66 -0.64 16.78 -13.73
C SER A 66 0.68 17.54 -13.65
N ALA A 67 1.27 17.68 -12.46
CA ALA A 67 2.59 18.26 -12.29
C ALA A 67 3.72 17.25 -12.57
N ILE A 68 3.41 15.96 -12.73
CA ILE A 68 4.39 14.94 -13.11
C ILE A 68 4.69 15.09 -14.60
N THR A 69 5.90 15.57 -14.89
CA THR A 69 6.39 15.64 -16.27
C THR A 69 6.89 14.27 -16.75
N PRO A 70 6.90 14.02 -18.07
CA PRO A 70 7.49 12.80 -18.63
C PRO A 70 8.95 12.60 -18.21
N ALA A 71 9.71 13.69 -18.06
CA ALA A 71 11.11 13.63 -17.62
C ALA A 71 11.25 13.08 -16.19
N ILE A 72 10.42 13.54 -15.25
CA ILE A 72 10.39 13.03 -13.87
C ILE A 72 10.09 11.52 -13.87
N LYS A 73 9.11 11.11 -14.68
CA LYS A 73 8.75 9.70 -14.82
C LYS A 73 9.90 8.86 -15.37
N ASP A 74 10.55 9.31 -16.43
CA ASP A 74 11.68 8.60 -17.04
C ASP A 74 12.87 8.49 -16.08
N ASP A 75 13.19 9.54 -15.34
CA ASP A 75 14.30 9.54 -14.38
C ASP A 75 14.01 8.64 -13.17
N ALA A 76 12.77 8.64 -12.67
CA ALA A 76 12.33 7.72 -11.64
C ALA A 76 12.41 6.25 -12.11
N ILE A 77 11.95 5.96 -13.33
CA ILE A 77 12.04 4.60 -13.91
C ILE A 77 13.50 4.18 -14.08
N LYS A 78 14.40 5.05 -14.56
CA LYS A 78 15.82 4.73 -14.69
C LYS A 78 16.50 4.48 -13.33
N SER A 79 16.10 5.22 -12.29
CA SER A 79 16.73 5.15 -10.97
C SER A 79 16.21 4.01 -10.11
N LYS A 80 14.89 3.74 -10.14
CA LYS A 80 14.21 2.77 -9.27
C LYS A 80 13.70 1.53 -10.00
N GLY A 81 13.54 1.59 -11.32
CA GLY A 81 12.95 0.52 -12.14
C GLY A 81 11.42 0.53 -12.19
N TYR A 82 10.77 1.49 -11.52
CA TYR A 82 9.32 1.64 -11.48
C TYR A 82 8.91 3.09 -11.19
N PHE A 83 7.63 3.40 -11.41
CA PHE A 83 7.04 4.71 -11.15
C PHE A 83 5.60 4.53 -10.66
N ILE A 84 5.19 5.35 -9.69
CA ILE A 84 3.83 5.36 -9.12
C ILE A 84 3.35 6.81 -9.08
N TYR A 85 2.19 7.11 -9.65
CA TYR A 85 1.60 8.45 -9.55
C TYR A 85 1.19 8.76 -8.10
N PRO A 86 1.15 10.04 -7.69
CA PRO A 86 0.66 10.45 -6.37
C PRO A 86 -0.69 9.81 -6.03
N ASN A 87 -1.70 9.90 -6.91
CA ASN A 87 -3.03 9.29 -6.67
C ASN A 87 -3.02 7.76 -6.56
N GLN A 88 -1.98 7.10 -7.08
CA GLN A 88 -1.78 5.67 -7.10
C GLN A 88 -0.87 5.20 -5.95
N LEU A 89 -0.50 6.06 -5.02
CA LEU A 89 0.18 5.62 -3.81
C LEU A 89 -0.79 4.87 -2.90
N PHE A 90 -0.27 3.86 -2.19
CA PHE A 90 -1.05 3.06 -1.25
C PHE A 90 -1.88 3.92 -0.28
N VAL A 91 -1.32 5.02 0.24
CA VAL A 91 -2.03 5.91 1.17
C VAL A 91 -3.29 6.54 0.55
N ASN A 92 -3.24 6.91 -0.73
CA ASN A 92 -4.35 7.53 -1.44
C ASN A 92 -5.38 6.49 -1.88
N VAL A 93 -4.92 5.35 -2.39
CA VAL A 93 -5.82 4.23 -2.75
C VAL A 93 -6.55 3.68 -1.52
N ALA A 94 -5.84 3.52 -0.39
CA ALA A 94 -6.44 3.04 0.86
C ALA A 94 -7.47 4.03 1.42
N LYS A 95 -7.23 5.34 1.27
CA LYS A 95 -8.18 6.40 1.67
C LYS A 95 -9.49 6.31 0.87
N ASP A 96 -9.40 6.02 -0.42
CA ASP A 96 -10.55 5.96 -1.32
C ASP A 96 -11.17 4.54 -1.45
N ALA A 97 -10.61 3.54 -0.78
CA ALA A 97 -11.01 2.14 -0.92
C ALA A 97 -12.50 1.91 -0.58
N ASN A 98 -13.04 2.60 0.42
CA ASN A 98 -14.43 2.41 0.86
C ASN A 98 -15.46 3.05 -0.09
N SER A 99 -15.05 4.07 -0.83
CA SER A 99 -15.90 4.82 -1.78
C SER A 99 -15.77 4.30 -3.22
N ASN A 100 -14.68 3.62 -3.55
CA ASN A 100 -14.41 3.13 -4.89
C ASN A 100 -15.23 1.86 -5.22
N PRO A 101 -16.18 1.92 -6.19
CA PRO A 101 -17.02 0.77 -6.54
C PRO A 101 -16.22 -0.40 -7.13
N ASN A 102 -15.07 -0.15 -7.74
CA ASN A 102 -14.21 -1.17 -8.35
C ASN A 102 -13.29 -1.86 -7.34
N LEU A 103 -13.18 -1.33 -6.12
CA LEU A 103 -12.42 -1.94 -5.02
C LEU A 103 -13.35 -2.63 -3.99
N LYS A 104 -14.67 -2.52 -4.17
CA LYS A 104 -15.64 -3.31 -3.40
C LYS A 104 -15.64 -4.73 -3.93
N TYR A 105 -15.60 -5.70 -3.01
CA TYR A 105 -15.84 -7.10 -3.36
C TYR A 105 -17.19 -7.19 -4.11
N PRO A 106 -17.27 -7.90 -5.25
CA PRO A 106 -18.57 -8.24 -5.82
C PRO A 106 -19.36 -8.99 -4.76
N ASN A 107 -20.60 -8.55 -4.52
CA ASN A 107 -21.50 -9.19 -3.56
C ASN A 107 -21.55 -10.68 -3.87
N VAL A 108 -21.16 -11.52 -2.90
CA VAL A 108 -21.09 -12.99 -3.02
C VAL A 108 -22.48 -13.65 -3.07
N SER A 109 -23.52 -12.92 -3.49
CA SER A 109 -24.91 -13.40 -3.58
C SER A 109 -25.31 -13.90 -4.97
N GLU A 110 -24.40 -13.93 -5.94
CA GLU A 110 -24.65 -14.47 -7.29
C GLU A 110 -23.50 -15.39 -7.71
N ALA A 111 -23.40 -16.54 -7.05
CA ALA A 111 -22.68 -17.73 -7.54
C ALA A 111 -23.43 -18.99 -7.13
#